data_AF-A0A2D6WS29-F1
#
_entry.id   AF-A0A2D6WS29-F1
#
_cell.length_a   1.000
_cell.length_b   1.000
_cell.length_c   1.000
_cell.angle_alpha   90.00
_cell.angle_beta   90.00
_cell.angle_gamma   90.00
#
_symmetry.space_group_name_H-M   'P 1'
#
loop_
_entity.id
_entity.type
_entity.pdbx_description
1 polymer ?
#
loop_
_entity_poly.entity_id
_entity_poly.type
_entity_poly.pdbx_seq_one_letter_code
_entity_poly.pdbx_strand_id
1 'polypeptide(L)'
;MFDTQDAVAAAFADLEHLLEERQPAHARYVCAVCGGTHFDRGSNPGHSECYYDVCTSCGTIMASTFGVCDDQRYPPRRSTSNYKRIHHWHERISQLLLQESAIPHDDFLQIAERLLDGSHTVINKDVIRSVLRSLNMQLYIEKWLQIIQRVTGIEPPKPGNQLLMMLDHSFTELQQPFTHFKAQGRKNFLNYNYVFCRLFQKLGCAQFCMFFPLIKSRQKLRALDEMWESMVSSLQWPVKPLQQIAPFAVKLEQPAALLAAIRHRGAPVAPVETNTASTKTGFRKSDQRLLHELNRKRLPKRRRSDQPELELQKLGSSVKRPRSVLAARLRL
;
A
#
# COMPACT_ATOMS: atom_id res chain seq x y z
N MET A 1 -10.38 8.81 20.95
CA MET A 1 -8.90 8.92 21.07
C MET A 1 -8.45 7.61 21.69
N PHE A 2 -7.33 7.06 21.23
CA PHE A 2 -6.84 5.75 21.64
C PHE A 2 -5.51 5.90 22.38
N ASP A 3 -5.27 5.05 23.37
CA ASP A 3 -4.04 4.97 24.16
C ASP A 3 -3.37 3.60 24.03
N THR A 4 -4.15 2.56 23.75
CA THR A 4 -3.69 1.16 23.62
C THR A 4 -4.28 0.47 22.39
N GLN A 5 -3.63 -0.61 21.94
CA GLN A 5 -4.15 -1.45 20.87
C GLN A 5 -5.48 -2.14 21.26
N ASP A 6 -5.66 -2.44 22.55
CA ASP A 6 -6.89 -3.07 23.06
C ASP A 6 -8.07 -2.09 23.02
N ALA A 7 -7.83 -0.80 23.28
CA ALA A 7 -8.86 0.23 23.09
C ALA A 7 -9.30 0.33 21.62
N VAL A 8 -8.37 0.18 20.67
CA VAL A 8 -8.70 0.09 19.23
C VAL A 8 -9.51 -1.18 18.95
N ALA A 9 -9.08 -2.34 19.45
CA ALA A 9 -9.79 -3.60 19.26
C ALA A 9 -11.22 -3.55 19.83
N ALA A 10 -11.39 -3.01 21.03
CA ALA A 10 -12.69 -2.85 21.68
C ALA A 10 -13.65 -1.97 20.86
N ALA A 11 -13.13 -0.92 20.20
CA ALA A 11 -13.93 -0.06 19.34
C ALA A 11 -14.40 -0.73 18.03
N PHE A 12 -13.84 -1.88 17.69
CA PHE A 12 -14.18 -2.68 16.50
C PHE A 12 -14.69 -4.08 16.85
N ALA A 13 -15.02 -4.33 18.13
CA ALA A 13 -15.46 -5.65 18.59
C ALA A 13 -16.75 -6.12 17.90
N ASP A 14 -17.65 -5.19 17.57
CA ASP A 14 -18.88 -5.45 16.80
C ASP A 14 -18.61 -5.83 15.33
N LEU A 15 -17.43 -5.48 14.81
CA LEU A 15 -17.01 -5.72 13.44
C LEU A 15 -16.03 -6.88 13.30
N GLU A 16 -15.73 -7.63 14.36
CA GLU A 16 -14.69 -8.67 14.36
C GLU A 16 -14.86 -9.68 13.21
N HIS A 17 -16.10 -10.08 12.92
CA HIS A 17 -16.46 -10.97 11.81
C HIS A 17 -16.13 -10.43 10.40
N LEU A 18 -15.86 -9.13 10.26
CA LEU A 18 -15.48 -8.45 9.01
C LEU A 18 -14.00 -8.07 8.97
N LEU A 19 -13.26 -8.32 10.05
CA LEU A 19 -11.83 -8.09 10.10
C LEU A 19 -11.09 -9.31 9.56
N GLU A 20 -9.86 -9.08 9.10
CA GLU A 20 -8.93 -10.17 8.85
C GLU A 20 -8.72 -10.91 10.17
N GLU A 21 -8.89 -12.24 10.16
CA GLU A 21 -8.54 -13.06 11.33
C GLU A 21 -7.13 -12.67 11.75
N ARG A 22 -6.95 -12.28 13.01
CA ARG A 22 -5.61 -12.13 13.57
C ARG A 22 -4.96 -13.49 13.49
N GLN A 23 -4.24 -13.76 12.40
CA GLN A 23 -3.30 -14.86 12.37
C GLN A 23 -2.38 -14.58 13.57
N PRO A 24 -2.28 -15.48 14.54
CA PRO A 24 -1.38 -15.29 15.66
C PRO A 24 -0.02 -14.94 15.07
N ALA A 25 0.57 -13.83 15.53
CA ALA A 25 1.81 -13.26 15.01
C ALA A 25 2.85 -14.38 14.85
N HIS A 26 2.93 -14.93 13.64
CA HIS A 26 3.53 -16.23 13.36
C HIS A 26 3.36 -17.23 14.51
N ALA A 27 2.29 -18.03 14.52
CA ALA A 27 2.40 -19.35 15.16
C ALA A 27 3.75 -19.92 14.71
N ARG A 28 4.70 -20.03 15.66
CA ARG A 28 6.12 -20.22 15.36
C ARG A 28 6.22 -21.18 14.20
N TYR A 29 6.73 -20.72 13.05
CA TYR A 29 6.81 -21.56 11.87
C TYR A 29 7.79 -22.68 12.18
N VAL A 30 7.25 -23.79 12.66
CA VAL A 30 7.99 -24.96 13.12
C VAL A 30 7.62 -26.11 12.20
N CYS A 31 8.61 -26.93 11.90
CA CYS A 31 8.37 -28.10 11.07
C CYS A 31 7.40 -29.03 11.82
N ALA A 32 6.30 -29.40 11.17
CA ALA A 32 5.32 -30.31 11.77
C ALA A 32 5.90 -31.69 12.12
N VAL A 33 7.03 -32.06 11.50
CA VAL A 33 7.69 -33.36 11.68
C VAL A 33 8.76 -33.32 12.77
N CYS A 34 9.60 -32.27 12.82
CA CYS A 34 10.77 -32.24 13.72
C CYS A 34 10.84 -31.04 14.66
N GLY A 35 9.89 -30.09 14.57
CA GLY A 35 9.89 -28.86 15.36
C GLY A 35 10.96 -27.84 14.98
N GLY A 36 11.77 -28.10 13.94
CA GLY A 36 12.82 -27.19 13.48
C GLY A 36 12.27 -25.86 12.97
N THR A 37 13.01 -24.78 13.21
CA THR A 37 12.61 -23.40 12.87
C THR A 37 13.35 -22.83 11.66
N HIS A 38 14.26 -23.60 11.05
CA HIS A 38 15.06 -23.20 9.91
C HIS A 38 14.57 -23.86 8.63
N PHE A 39 14.36 -23.05 7.59
CA PHE A 39 13.83 -23.49 6.31
C PHE A 39 14.58 -22.79 5.17
N ASP A 40 14.87 -23.55 4.11
CA ASP A 40 15.37 -23.03 2.84
C ASP A 40 14.21 -22.89 1.86
N ARG A 41 14.14 -21.75 1.16
CA ARG A 41 13.08 -21.48 0.18
C ARG A 41 13.49 -21.95 -1.21
N GLY A 42 12.72 -22.89 -1.76
CA GLY A 42 12.79 -23.33 -3.14
C GLY A 42 11.74 -22.67 -4.02
N SER A 43 11.99 -22.60 -5.33
CA SER A 43 11.03 -22.18 -6.34
C SER A 43 11.12 -23.10 -7.56
N ASN A 44 9.99 -23.34 -8.21
CA ASN A 44 9.96 -24.14 -9.41
C ASN A 44 10.47 -23.33 -10.62
N PRO A 45 11.32 -23.91 -11.49
CA PRO A 45 11.78 -23.23 -12.69
C PRO A 45 10.60 -22.74 -13.55
N GLY A 46 10.56 -21.43 -13.83
CA GLY A 46 9.49 -20.82 -14.63
C GLY A 46 8.27 -20.31 -13.85
N HIS A 47 8.21 -20.50 -12.52
CA HIS A 47 7.16 -19.93 -11.66
C HIS A 47 7.76 -19.01 -10.59
N SER A 48 7.89 -17.71 -10.90
CA SER A 48 8.45 -16.70 -10.00
C SER A 48 7.65 -16.47 -8.71
N GLU A 49 6.39 -16.90 -8.68
CA GLU A 49 5.45 -16.65 -7.58
C GLU A 49 5.04 -17.94 -6.84
N CYS A 50 5.55 -19.10 -7.26
CA CYS A 50 5.36 -20.36 -6.54
C CYS A 50 6.66 -20.72 -5.81
N TYR A 51 6.60 -20.74 -4.48
CA TYR A 51 7.69 -21.17 -3.63
C TYR A 51 7.23 -22.27 -2.68
N TYR A 52 8.19 -23.06 -2.21
CA TYR A 52 8.01 -24.06 -1.17
C TYR A 52 9.15 -23.93 -0.17
N ASP A 53 8.86 -24.21 1.10
CA ASP A 53 9.87 -24.15 2.15
C ASP A 53 10.30 -25.58 2.53
N VAL A 54 11.61 -25.83 2.58
CA VAL A 54 12.19 -27.11 2.96
C VAL A 54 12.85 -26.98 4.31
N CYS A 55 12.44 -27.78 5.29
CA CYS A 55 13.07 -27.77 6.61
C CYS A 55 14.54 -28.21 6.51
N THR A 56 15.46 -27.39 7.00
CA THR A 56 16.91 -27.71 6.94
C THR A 56 17.29 -28.85 7.89
N SER A 57 16.48 -29.11 8.93
CA SER A 57 16.76 -30.14 9.93
C SER A 57 16.31 -31.53 9.53
N CYS A 58 15.23 -31.68 8.75
CA CYS A 58 14.68 -32.99 8.38
C CYS A 58 14.35 -33.16 6.89
N GLY A 59 14.49 -32.12 6.08
CA GLY A 59 14.19 -32.16 4.65
C GLY A 59 12.70 -32.18 4.30
N THR A 60 11.80 -32.10 5.28
CA THR A 60 10.36 -32.05 5.00
C THR A 60 10.00 -30.77 4.26
N ILE A 61 9.33 -30.94 3.11
CA ILE A 61 8.76 -29.84 2.34
C ILE A 61 7.44 -29.44 3.02
N MET A 62 7.40 -28.23 3.58
CA MET A 62 6.17 -27.64 4.07
C MET A 62 5.44 -27.05 2.86
N ALA A 63 4.24 -27.56 2.59
CA ALA A 63 3.34 -26.95 1.62
C ALA A 63 2.74 -25.67 2.24
N SER A 64 3.54 -24.61 2.37
CA SER A 64 3.01 -23.30 2.74
C SER A 64 2.28 -22.75 1.51
N THR A 65 0.95 -22.81 1.60
CA THR A 65 -0.05 -21.99 0.92
C THR A 65 0.39 -21.43 -0.44
N PHE A 66 -0.16 -22.01 -1.52
CA PHE A 66 -0.19 -21.38 -2.84
C PHE A 66 -0.38 -19.88 -2.66
N GLY A 67 0.63 -19.08 -3.03
CA GLY A 67 0.45 -17.65 -3.15
C GLY A 67 -0.73 -17.46 -4.10
N VAL A 68 -1.87 -17.01 -3.58
CA VAL A 68 -3.01 -16.67 -4.42
C VAL A 68 -2.50 -15.57 -5.33
N CYS A 69 -2.27 -15.93 -6.59
CA CYS A 69 -1.83 -15.02 -7.63
C CYS A 69 -2.78 -13.82 -7.60
N ASP A 70 -2.22 -12.61 -7.59
CA ASP A 70 -3.02 -11.38 -7.60
C ASP A 70 -3.97 -11.33 -8.81
N ASP A 71 -3.58 -12.00 -9.90
CA ASP A 71 -4.36 -12.18 -11.14
C ASP A 71 -5.60 -13.09 -10.96
N GLN A 72 -5.63 -13.93 -9.91
CA GLN A 72 -6.81 -14.72 -9.54
C GLN A 72 -7.78 -13.96 -8.62
N ARG A 73 -7.34 -12.88 -7.96
CA ARG A 73 -8.24 -11.97 -7.23
C ARG A 73 -8.95 -10.98 -8.16
N TYR A 74 -8.34 -10.62 -9.30
CA TYR A 74 -8.90 -9.66 -10.24
C TYR A 74 -8.71 -10.08 -11.69
N PRO A 75 -9.78 -10.35 -12.45
CA PRO A 75 -9.66 -10.66 -13.87
C PRO A 75 -9.09 -9.46 -14.64
N PRO A 76 -8.35 -9.68 -15.75
CA PRO A 76 -7.77 -8.61 -16.55
C PRO A 76 -8.86 -7.73 -17.16
N ARG A 77 -8.97 -6.49 -16.69
CA ARG A 77 -9.97 -5.51 -17.16
C ARG A 77 -9.39 -4.61 -18.25
N ARG A 78 -10.17 -4.43 -19.32
CA ARG A 78 -9.79 -3.63 -20.50
C ARG A 78 -9.48 -2.19 -20.11
N SER A 79 -8.36 -1.70 -20.61
CA SER A 79 -7.84 -0.36 -20.34
C SER A 79 -8.64 0.71 -21.06
N THR A 80 -9.30 1.55 -20.28
CA THR A 80 -9.48 2.98 -20.52
C THR A 80 -9.50 3.65 -19.14
N SER A 81 -9.08 4.92 -19.01
CA SER A 81 -9.20 5.87 -17.87
C SER A 81 -9.48 5.37 -16.42
N ASN A 82 -10.45 4.48 -16.23
CA ASN A 82 -10.79 3.76 -15.00
C ASN A 82 -9.61 3.04 -14.34
N TYR A 83 -8.64 2.55 -15.13
CA TYR A 83 -7.41 1.92 -14.61
C TYR A 83 -6.71 2.83 -13.58
N LYS A 84 -6.58 4.14 -13.85
CA LYS A 84 -5.94 5.07 -12.89
C LYS A 84 -6.74 5.28 -11.60
N ARG A 85 -8.08 5.18 -11.65
CA ARG A 85 -8.93 5.42 -10.47
C ARG A 85 -8.93 4.23 -9.53
N ILE A 86 -9.02 3.03 -10.09
CA ILE A 86 -8.97 1.80 -9.30
C ILE A 86 -7.59 1.65 -8.62
N HIS A 87 -6.50 2.06 -9.27
CA HIS A 87 -5.20 2.09 -8.61
C HIS A 87 -5.11 3.05 -7.43
N HIS A 88 -5.62 4.28 -7.59
CA HIS A 88 -5.60 5.20 -6.45
C HIS A 88 -6.51 4.71 -5.31
N TRP A 89 -7.60 4.04 -5.65
CA TRP A 89 -8.45 3.36 -4.69
C TRP A 89 -7.69 2.24 -3.94
N HIS A 90 -7.03 1.33 -4.66
CA HIS A 90 -6.21 0.27 -4.05
C HIS A 90 -5.04 0.81 -3.25
N GLU A 91 -4.40 1.89 -3.69
CA GLU A 91 -3.34 2.58 -2.93
C GLU A 91 -3.85 3.06 -1.56
N ARG A 92 -5.08 3.57 -1.49
CA ARG A 92 -5.69 3.96 -0.20
C ARG A 92 -5.98 2.75 0.69
N ILE A 93 -6.28 1.58 0.12
CA ILE A 93 -6.43 0.33 0.88
C ILE A 93 -5.07 -0.13 1.39
N SER A 94 -4.03 -0.13 0.56
CA SER A 94 -2.66 -0.47 0.98
C SER A 94 -2.16 0.41 2.12
N GLN A 95 -2.54 1.69 2.11
CA GLN A 95 -2.31 2.63 3.21
C GLN A 95 -2.98 2.24 4.52
N LEU A 96 -4.26 1.86 4.46
CA LEU A 96 -4.99 1.38 5.62
C LEU A 96 -4.37 0.09 6.17
N LEU A 97 -3.91 -0.79 5.29
CA LEU A 97 -3.25 -2.06 5.63
C LEU A 97 -1.78 -1.91 6.04
N LEU A 98 -1.23 -0.69 6.02
CA LEU A 98 0.19 -0.40 6.28
C LEU A 98 1.17 -1.12 5.33
N GLN A 99 0.74 -1.44 4.11
CA GLN A 99 1.52 -2.15 3.09
C GLN A 99 2.34 -1.22 2.18
N GLU A 100 2.44 0.05 2.54
CA GLU A 100 3.27 1.02 1.83
C GLU A 100 4.77 0.75 2.04
N SER A 101 5.59 1.27 1.14
CA SER A 101 7.04 1.26 1.32
C SER A 101 7.44 1.88 2.66
N ALA A 102 8.41 1.28 3.34
CA ALA A 102 8.90 1.79 4.62
C ALA A 102 9.58 3.16 4.46
N ILE A 103 9.38 4.06 5.41
CA ILE A 103 10.18 5.29 5.54
C ILE A 103 11.61 4.89 5.95
N PRO A 104 12.66 5.41 5.26
CA PRO A 104 14.06 5.21 5.66
C PRO A 104 14.30 5.50 7.14
N HIS A 105 15.20 4.76 7.78
CA HIS A 105 15.40 4.86 9.23
C HIS A 105 15.78 6.28 9.68
N ASP A 106 16.73 6.92 8.98
CA ASP A 106 17.22 8.25 9.33
C ASP A 106 16.14 9.33 9.22
N ASP A 107 15.32 9.27 8.18
CA ASP A 107 14.17 10.16 8.01
C ASP A 107 13.13 9.91 9.11
N PHE A 108 12.84 8.64 9.39
CA PHE A 108 11.89 8.26 10.43
C PHE A 108 12.36 8.70 11.82
N LEU A 109 13.65 8.62 12.12
CA LEU A 109 14.22 9.05 13.40
C LEU A 109 14.02 10.55 13.61
N GLN A 110 14.30 11.39 12.60
CA GLN A 110 14.05 12.84 12.67
C GLN A 110 12.56 13.15 12.91
N ILE A 111 11.67 12.42 12.24
CA ILE A 111 10.22 12.55 12.43
C ILE A 111 9.82 12.17 13.87
N ALA A 112 10.34 11.05 14.38
CA ALA A 112 10.06 10.57 15.72
C ALA A 112 10.58 11.53 16.80
N GLU A 113 11.80 12.06 16.65
CA GLU A 113 12.36 13.07 17.56
C GLU A 113 11.49 14.31 17.64
N ARG A 114 11.02 14.83 16.50
CA ARG A 114 10.14 16.00 16.47
C ARG A 114 8.73 15.71 17.01
N LEU A 115 8.21 14.50 16.83
CA LEU A 115 6.91 14.11 17.38
C LEU A 115 6.96 13.91 18.90
N LEU A 116 8.10 13.46 19.44
CA LEU A 116 8.28 13.03 20.83
C LEU A 116 9.05 14.05 21.69
N ASP A 117 9.29 15.27 21.20
CA ASP A 117 9.99 16.34 21.91
C ASP A 117 9.20 16.98 23.08
N GLY A 118 7.98 16.50 23.33
CA GLY A 118 7.08 17.01 24.36
C GLY A 118 6.09 18.07 23.88
N SER A 119 6.18 18.53 22.62
CA SER A 119 5.23 19.50 22.04
C SER A 119 3.85 18.91 21.76
N HIS A 120 3.74 17.59 21.73
CA HIS A 120 2.52 16.87 21.37
C HIS A 120 2.16 15.84 22.45
N THR A 121 0.91 15.88 22.92
CA THR A 121 0.33 14.85 23.81
C THR A 121 -0.53 13.85 23.04
N VAL A 122 -1.00 14.24 21.86
CA VAL A 122 -1.85 13.43 20.97
C VAL A 122 -1.34 13.60 19.55
N ILE A 123 -1.23 12.49 18.81
CA ILE A 123 -0.86 12.46 17.40
C ILE A 123 -2.03 12.02 16.53
N ASN A 124 -2.22 12.71 15.41
CA ASN A 124 -3.22 12.40 14.37
C ASN A 124 -2.67 12.87 13.01
N LYS A 125 -3.45 12.68 11.93
CA LYS A 125 -3.03 13.09 10.58
C LYS A 125 -2.63 14.57 10.47
N ASP A 126 -3.31 15.47 11.19
CA ASP A 126 -3.03 16.91 11.13
C ASP A 126 -1.74 17.28 11.86
N VAL A 127 -1.48 16.67 13.04
CA VAL A 127 -0.23 16.82 13.79
C VAL A 127 0.95 16.31 12.97
N ILE A 128 0.84 15.09 12.41
CA ILE A 128 1.89 14.50 11.57
C ILE A 128 2.15 15.37 10.34
N ARG A 129 1.10 15.88 9.69
CA ARG A 129 1.26 16.81 8.56
C ARG A 129 2.02 18.07 8.96
N SER A 130 1.75 18.61 10.15
CA SER A 130 2.44 19.81 10.67
C SER A 130 3.93 19.53 10.89
N VAL A 131 4.25 18.42 11.56
CA VAL A 131 5.65 18.01 11.81
C VAL A 131 6.40 17.77 10.49
N LEU A 132 5.83 17.01 9.57
CA LEU A 132 6.45 16.75 8.26
C LEU A 132 6.70 18.02 7.46
N ARG A 133 5.81 19.02 7.56
CA ARG A 133 6.05 20.32 6.92
C ARG A 133 7.19 21.08 7.55
N SER A 134 7.34 21.02 8.88
CA SER A 134 8.47 21.67 9.56
C SER A 134 9.83 21.04 9.22
N LEU A 135 9.85 19.75 8.87
CA LEU A 135 11.05 19.00 8.47
C LEU A 135 11.29 19.00 6.95
N ASN A 136 10.44 19.67 6.15
CA ASN A 136 10.45 19.57 4.67
C ASN A 136 10.31 18.14 4.12
N MET A 137 9.57 17.29 4.83
CA MET A 137 9.34 15.87 4.51
C MET A 137 7.88 15.63 4.08
N GLN A 138 7.31 16.50 3.25
CA GLN A 138 5.89 16.43 2.85
C GLN A 138 5.54 15.16 2.07
N LEU A 139 6.53 14.48 1.47
CA LEU A 139 6.35 13.24 0.72
C LEU A 139 5.83 12.09 1.58
N TYR A 140 6.00 12.15 2.91
CA TYR A 140 5.52 11.14 3.86
C TYR A 140 4.13 11.43 4.45
N ILE A 141 3.44 12.50 4.03
CA ILE A 141 2.13 12.89 4.61
C ILE A 141 1.08 11.79 4.45
N GLU A 142 1.11 11.06 3.34
CA GLU A 142 0.14 9.97 3.12
C GLU A 142 0.48 8.72 3.92
N LYS A 143 1.73 8.58 4.40
CA LYS A 143 2.20 7.49 5.29
C LYS A 143 1.92 7.75 6.78
N TRP A 144 0.99 8.64 7.09
CA TRP A 144 0.73 9.07 8.47
C TRP A 144 0.28 7.91 9.38
N LEU A 145 -0.43 6.91 8.86
CA LEU A 145 -0.79 5.70 9.63
C LEU A 145 0.46 4.87 9.97
N GLN A 146 1.36 4.68 9.01
CA GLN A 146 2.64 4.02 9.23
C GLN A 146 3.49 4.76 10.27
N ILE A 147 3.47 6.09 10.27
CA ILE A 147 4.17 6.90 11.28
C ILE A 147 3.58 6.66 12.67
N ILE A 148 2.25 6.71 12.83
CA ILE A 148 1.60 6.41 14.13
C ILE A 148 1.97 5.02 14.61
N GLN A 149 1.85 4.01 13.74
CA GLN A 149 2.13 2.62 14.09
C GLN A 149 3.60 2.42 14.49
N ARG A 150 4.55 3.01 13.77
CA ARG A 150 5.98 2.86 14.11
C ARG A 150 6.37 3.62 15.38
N VAL A 151 5.69 4.72 15.71
CA VAL A 151 5.94 5.51 16.92
C VAL A 151 5.30 4.87 18.15
N THR A 152 4.04 4.42 18.04
CA THR A 152 3.21 4.02 19.19
C THR A 152 2.98 2.52 19.29
N GLY A 153 3.23 1.77 18.22
CA GLY A 153 2.83 0.36 18.10
C GLY A 153 1.35 0.16 17.80
N ILE A 154 0.53 1.22 17.82
CA ILE A 154 -0.91 1.12 17.57
C ILE A 154 -1.19 1.10 16.08
N GLU A 155 -1.84 0.04 15.61
CA GLU A 155 -2.20 -0.17 14.21
C GLU A 155 -3.71 -0.14 13.96
N PRO A 156 -4.15 0.29 12.76
CA PRO A 156 -5.56 0.18 12.37
C PRO A 156 -5.98 -1.30 12.27
N PRO A 157 -7.25 -1.63 12.60
CA PRO A 157 -7.81 -2.94 12.28
C PRO A 157 -7.76 -3.20 10.78
N LYS A 158 -7.46 -4.44 10.39
CA LYS A 158 -7.37 -4.84 8.99
C LYS A 158 -8.72 -5.34 8.50
N PRO A 159 -9.33 -4.72 7.47
CA PRO A 159 -10.51 -5.28 6.82
C PRO A 159 -10.23 -6.68 6.28
N GLY A 160 -11.14 -7.63 6.49
CA GLY A 160 -11.06 -8.97 5.92
C GLY A 160 -11.30 -8.96 4.41
N ASN A 161 -10.92 -10.05 3.74
CA ASN A 161 -11.02 -10.18 2.28
C ASN A 161 -12.45 -9.96 1.76
N GLN A 162 -13.47 -10.46 2.46
CA GLN A 162 -14.87 -10.26 2.08
C GLN A 162 -15.24 -8.77 2.07
N LEU A 163 -14.84 -8.02 3.10
CA LEU A 163 -15.10 -6.58 3.18
C LEU A 163 -14.38 -5.83 2.06
N LEU A 164 -13.12 -6.17 1.76
CA LEU A 164 -12.35 -5.58 0.65
C LEU A 164 -13.01 -5.84 -0.72
N MET A 165 -13.49 -7.06 -0.96
CA MET A 165 -14.21 -7.39 -2.20
C MET A 165 -15.51 -6.59 -2.35
N MET A 166 -16.28 -6.44 -1.27
CA MET A 166 -17.52 -5.65 -1.26
C MET A 166 -17.27 -4.16 -1.51
N LEU A 167 -16.18 -3.64 -0.94
CA LEU A 167 -15.72 -2.27 -1.15
C LEU A 167 -15.32 -2.03 -2.62
N ASP A 168 -14.55 -2.93 -3.22
CA ASP A 168 -14.14 -2.88 -4.63
C ASP A 168 -15.31 -2.97 -5.61
N HIS A 169 -16.25 -3.88 -5.32
CA HIS A 169 -17.47 -4.01 -6.10
C HIS A 169 -18.26 -2.70 -6.07
N SER A 170 -18.51 -2.17 -4.87
CA SER A 170 -19.25 -0.92 -4.69
C SER A 170 -18.54 0.27 -5.36
N PHE A 171 -17.20 0.35 -5.29
CA PHE A 171 -16.43 1.39 -5.97
C PHE A 171 -16.52 1.28 -7.50
N THR A 172 -16.57 0.06 -8.03
CA THR A 172 -16.74 -0.20 -9.46
C THR A 172 -18.11 0.24 -9.95
N GLU A 173 -19.18 -0.06 -9.20
CA GLU A 173 -20.54 0.37 -9.52
C GLU A 173 -20.67 1.90 -9.59
N LEU A 174 -19.93 2.65 -8.76
CA LEU A 174 -19.93 4.12 -8.77
C LEU A 174 -19.34 4.76 -10.04
N GLN A 175 -18.57 4.02 -10.85
CA GLN A 175 -17.88 4.60 -12.00
C GLN A 175 -18.85 5.09 -13.10
N GLN A 176 -19.92 4.33 -13.35
CA GLN A 176 -20.92 4.69 -14.36
C GLN A 176 -21.76 5.90 -13.92
N PRO A 177 -22.37 5.93 -12.72
CA PRO A 177 -23.06 7.12 -12.20
C PRO A 177 -22.17 8.36 -12.18
N PHE A 178 -20.92 8.23 -11.75
CA PHE A 178 -19.99 9.37 -11.78
C PHE A 178 -19.81 9.94 -13.19
N THR A 179 -19.73 9.08 -14.20
CA THR A 179 -19.59 9.53 -15.59
C THR A 179 -20.81 10.28 -16.08
N HIS A 180 -22.00 9.93 -15.59
CA HIS A 180 -23.27 10.57 -15.93
C HIS A 180 -23.49 11.90 -15.21
N PHE A 181 -23.25 11.96 -13.89
CA PHE A 181 -23.57 13.12 -13.06
C PHE A 181 -22.43 14.14 -12.88
N LYS A 182 -21.22 13.84 -13.34
CA LYS A 182 -20.11 14.81 -13.25
C LYS A 182 -20.39 16.07 -14.07
N ALA A 183 -19.99 17.23 -13.53
CA ALA A 183 -20.01 18.48 -14.28
C ALA A 183 -19.21 18.39 -15.59
N GLN A 184 -19.65 19.13 -16.61
CA GLN A 184 -18.96 19.18 -17.91
C GLN A 184 -17.49 19.58 -17.72
N GLY A 185 -16.58 18.83 -18.35
CA GLY A 185 -15.13 19.04 -18.24
C GLY A 185 -14.48 18.50 -16.97
N ARG A 186 -15.23 18.05 -15.95
CA ARG A 186 -14.64 17.43 -14.75
C ARG A 186 -14.01 16.08 -15.10
N LYS A 187 -12.71 15.96 -14.84
CA LYS A 187 -11.94 14.71 -15.03
C LYS A 187 -11.72 13.94 -13.73
N ASN A 188 -11.51 14.66 -12.62
CA ASN A 188 -11.19 14.07 -11.33
C ASN A 188 -12.44 13.49 -10.66
N PHE A 189 -12.27 12.30 -10.09
CA PHE A 189 -13.30 11.61 -9.30
C PHE A 189 -13.68 12.41 -8.05
N LEU A 190 -14.62 11.90 -7.26
CA LEU A 190 -14.87 12.43 -5.91
C LEU A 190 -13.62 12.26 -5.04
N ASN A 191 -13.55 13.02 -3.96
CA ASN A 191 -12.49 12.85 -2.98
C ASN A 191 -12.53 11.41 -2.42
N TYR A 192 -11.39 10.71 -2.42
CA TYR A 192 -11.36 9.30 -2.03
C TYR A 192 -11.65 9.08 -0.56
N ASN A 193 -11.16 9.92 0.37
CA ASN A 193 -11.52 9.80 1.79
C ASN A 193 -13.03 9.88 1.98
N TYR A 194 -13.69 10.82 1.29
CA TYR A 194 -15.15 10.93 1.31
C TYR A 194 -15.82 9.65 0.78
N VAL A 195 -15.34 9.10 -0.34
CA VAL A 195 -15.91 7.87 -0.95
C VAL A 195 -15.71 6.66 -0.04
N PHE A 196 -14.52 6.49 0.56
CA PHE A 196 -14.29 5.44 1.57
C PHE A 196 -15.27 5.56 2.72
N CYS A 197 -15.43 6.75 3.30
CA CYS A 197 -16.37 6.96 4.40
C CYS A 197 -17.82 6.57 4.01
N ARG A 198 -18.29 7.01 2.84
CA ARG A 198 -19.65 6.67 2.37
C ARG A 198 -19.81 5.17 2.13
N LEU A 199 -18.80 4.50 1.59
CA LEU A 199 -18.85 3.06 1.33
C LEU A 199 -18.80 2.24 2.62
N PHE A 200 -17.93 2.58 3.57
CA PHE A 200 -17.92 1.94 4.89
C PHE A 200 -19.27 2.13 5.62
N GLN A 201 -19.86 3.33 5.57
CA GLN A 201 -21.19 3.59 6.15
C GLN A 201 -22.30 2.78 5.46
N LYS A 202 -22.23 2.62 4.12
CA LYS A 202 -23.16 1.76 3.38
C LYS A 202 -23.07 0.30 3.85
N LEU A 203 -21.86 -0.18 4.12
CA LEU A 203 -21.59 -1.55 4.58
C LEU A 203 -21.77 -1.74 6.10
N GLY A 204 -22.22 -0.71 6.83
CA GLY A 204 -22.43 -0.79 8.29
C GLY A 204 -21.14 -0.74 9.12
N CYS A 205 -20.00 -0.41 8.51
CA CYS A 205 -18.68 -0.42 9.14
C CYS A 205 -18.16 1.02 9.35
N ALA A 206 -19.02 1.92 9.83
CA ALA A 206 -18.74 3.35 9.83
C ALA A 206 -17.45 3.71 10.60
N GLN A 207 -17.08 2.93 11.62
CA GLN A 207 -15.88 3.09 12.45
C GLN A 207 -14.60 3.30 11.61
N PHE A 208 -14.44 2.61 10.47
CA PHE A 208 -13.29 2.80 9.58
C PHE A 208 -13.12 4.23 9.04
N CYS A 209 -14.18 5.04 9.03
CA CYS A 209 -14.12 6.45 8.62
C CYS A 209 -13.08 7.26 9.40
N MET A 210 -12.71 6.85 10.62
CA MET A 210 -11.66 7.52 11.41
C MET A 210 -10.31 7.58 10.67
N PHE A 211 -10.01 6.61 9.81
CA PHE A 211 -8.78 6.54 9.02
C PHE A 211 -8.85 7.34 7.71
N PHE A 212 -10.01 7.90 7.39
CA PHE A 212 -10.24 8.68 6.17
C PHE A 212 -10.76 10.10 6.51
N PRO A 213 -9.91 10.98 7.09
CA PRO A 213 -10.35 12.31 7.51
C PRO A 213 -10.98 13.11 6.37
N LEU A 214 -12.17 13.64 6.62
CA LEU A 214 -12.96 14.40 5.65
C LEU A 214 -12.38 15.81 5.41
N ILE A 215 -12.83 16.42 4.30
CA ILE A 215 -12.46 17.80 3.95
C ILE A 215 -13.12 18.78 4.94
N LYS A 216 -12.35 19.74 5.49
CA LYS A 216 -12.87 20.72 6.48
C LYS A 216 -13.91 21.71 5.92
N SER A 217 -13.89 21.95 4.61
CA SER A 217 -14.79 22.91 3.96
C SER A 217 -16.21 22.35 3.84
N ARG A 218 -17.16 22.93 4.60
CA ARG A 218 -18.59 22.56 4.59
C ARG A 218 -19.21 22.70 3.20
N GLN A 219 -18.87 23.73 2.44
CA GLN A 219 -19.38 23.93 1.08
C GLN A 219 -18.91 22.81 0.14
N LYS A 220 -17.62 22.44 0.21
CA LYS A 220 -17.09 21.34 -0.60
C LYS A 220 -17.70 19.99 -0.21
N LEU A 221 -17.94 19.76 1.08
CA LEU A 221 -18.63 18.56 1.56
C LEU A 221 -20.08 18.50 1.05
N ARG A 222 -20.84 19.60 1.15
CA ARG A 222 -22.21 19.66 0.62
C ARG A 222 -22.26 19.33 -0.88
N ALA A 223 -21.37 19.91 -1.68
CA ALA A 223 -21.28 19.60 -3.10
C ALA A 223 -20.88 18.14 -3.40
N LEU A 224 -20.11 17.49 -2.51
CA LEU A 224 -19.81 16.06 -2.60
C LEU A 224 -21.03 15.20 -2.23
N ASP A 225 -21.79 15.60 -1.21
CA ASP A 225 -23.03 14.95 -0.78
C ASP A 225 -24.10 15.01 -1.87
N GLU A 226 -24.38 16.19 -2.44
CA GLU A 226 -25.36 16.35 -3.54
C GLU A 226 -25.04 15.45 -4.75
N MET A 227 -23.75 15.42 -5.15
CA MET A 227 -23.29 14.56 -6.23
C MET A 227 -23.41 13.08 -5.86
N TRP A 228 -23.05 12.73 -4.63
CA TRP A 228 -23.17 11.36 -4.13
C TRP A 228 -24.62 10.89 -4.15
N GLU A 229 -25.54 11.67 -3.59
CA GLU A 229 -26.98 11.36 -3.53
C GLU A 229 -27.56 11.12 -4.92
N SER A 230 -27.19 11.95 -5.89
CA SER A 230 -27.58 11.78 -7.29
C SER A 230 -27.06 10.44 -7.86
N MET A 231 -25.79 10.12 -7.60
CA MET A 231 -25.19 8.86 -8.06
C MET A 231 -25.85 7.64 -7.43
N VAL A 232 -26.00 7.61 -6.11
CA VAL A 232 -26.53 6.43 -5.41
C VAL A 232 -28.02 6.24 -5.65
N SER A 233 -28.77 7.32 -5.87
CA SER A 233 -30.17 7.24 -6.29
C SER A 233 -30.31 6.55 -7.65
N SER A 234 -29.40 6.80 -8.60
CA SER A 234 -29.39 6.10 -9.89
C SER A 234 -29.06 4.61 -9.80
N LEU A 235 -28.34 4.21 -8.75
CA LEU A 235 -28.03 2.81 -8.43
C LEU A 235 -29.13 2.16 -7.57
N GLN A 236 -30.20 2.88 -7.23
CA GLN A 236 -31.25 2.45 -6.30
C GLN A 236 -30.71 2.07 -4.91
N TRP A 237 -29.60 2.66 -4.50
CA TRP A 237 -29.05 2.48 -3.17
C TRP A 237 -29.76 3.39 -2.16
N PRO A 238 -29.92 2.96 -0.89
CA PRO A 238 -30.54 3.79 0.14
C PRO A 238 -29.69 5.03 0.42
N VAL A 239 -30.34 6.20 0.36
CA VAL A 239 -29.70 7.46 0.71
C VAL A 239 -29.69 7.59 2.23
N LYS A 240 -28.48 7.52 2.81
CA LYS A 240 -28.24 7.76 4.24
C LYS A 240 -27.43 9.05 4.42
N PRO A 241 -27.71 9.85 5.46
CA PRO A 241 -26.91 11.05 5.76
C PRO A 241 -25.47 10.66 6.10
N LEU A 242 -24.52 11.49 5.67
CA LEU A 242 -23.11 11.29 5.99
C LEU A 242 -22.89 11.38 7.50
N GLN A 243 -22.45 10.29 8.12
CA GLN A 243 -22.04 10.29 9.52
C GLN A 243 -20.64 10.89 9.65
N GLN A 244 -20.46 11.84 10.57
CA GLN A 244 -19.15 12.41 10.86
C GLN A 244 -18.51 11.67 12.02
N ILE A 245 -17.41 10.97 11.74
CA ILE A 245 -16.65 10.21 12.71
C ILE A 245 -15.35 10.95 12.99
N ALA A 246 -14.99 11.03 14.28
CA ALA A 246 -13.77 11.69 14.71
C ALA A 246 -12.54 11.02 14.06
N PRO A 247 -11.57 11.78 13.53
CA PRO A 247 -10.35 11.22 12.96
C PRO A 247 -9.57 10.38 13.98
N PHE A 248 -8.89 9.36 13.49
CA PHE A 248 -8.01 8.53 14.30
C PHE A 248 -6.92 9.38 14.95
N ALA A 249 -6.82 9.26 16.27
CA ALA A 249 -5.91 10.03 17.09
C ALA A 249 -5.44 9.17 18.27
N VAL A 250 -4.13 9.16 18.51
CA VAL A 250 -3.47 8.36 19.52
C VAL A 250 -2.81 9.26 20.56
N LYS A 251 -3.04 8.99 21.84
CA LYS A 251 -2.37 9.64 22.96
C LYS A 251 -0.96 9.09 23.09
N LEU A 252 0.02 9.97 23.26
CA LEU A 252 1.41 9.59 23.47
C LEU A 252 1.63 9.28 24.96
N GLU A 253 1.92 8.03 25.26
CA GLU A 253 2.34 7.60 26.60
C GLU A 253 3.86 7.44 26.64
N GLN A 254 4.51 8.03 27.65
CA GLN A 254 5.96 7.91 27.89
C GLN A 254 6.84 8.21 26.65
N PRO A 255 6.80 9.44 26.11
CA PRO A 255 7.47 9.78 24.83
C PRO A 255 8.99 9.52 24.85
N ALA A 256 9.64 9.70 26.00
CA ALA A 256 11.07 9.40 26.15
C ALA A 256 11.39 7.89 25.97
N ALA A 257 10.54 7.01 26.50
CA ALA A 257 10.69 5.56 26.36
C ALA A 257 10.45 5.11 24.92
N LEU A 258 9.43 5.68 24.25
CA LEU A 258 9.16 5.44 22.83
C LEU A 258 10.37 5.83 21.97
N LEU A 259 10.95 7.01 22.21
CA LEU A 259 12.10 7.49 21.45
C LEU A 259 13.34 6.62 21.67
N ALA A 260 13.60 6.19 22.91
CA ALA A 260 14.69 5.26 23.21
C ALA A 260 14.53 3.93 22.47
N ALA A 261 13.32 3.35 22.47
CA ALA A 261 13.02 2.11 21.76
C ALA A 261 13.25 2.24 20.23
N ILE A 262 12.88 3.38 19.64
CA ILE A 262 13.09 3.64 18.20
C ILE A 262 14.58 3.70 17.87
N ARG A 263 15.39 4.37 18.70
CA ARG A 263 16.85 4.45 18.53
C ARG A 263 17.51 3.06 18.61
N HIS A 264 17.08 2.22 19.55
CA HIS A 264 17.62 0.85 19.67
C HIS A 264 17.26 -0.05 18.48
N ARG A 265 16.10 0.14 17.84
CA ARG A 265 15.72 -0.61 16.62
C ARG A 265 16.55 -0.22 15.39
N GLY A 266 17.18 0.95 15.41
CA GLY A 266 18.05 1.45 14.35
C GLY A 266 19.52 1.12 14.51
N ALA A 267 19.93 0.65 15.69
CA ALA A 267 21.31 0.28 15.92
C ALA A 267 21.67 -0.90 15.01
N PRO A 268 22.77 -0.82 14.24
CA PRO A 268 23.25 -1.98 13.48
C PRO A 268 23.45 -3.13 14.46
N VAL A 269 22.86 -4.28 14.14
CA VAL A 269 23.21 -5.54 14.81
C VAL A 269 24.72 -5.65 14.73
N ALA A 270 25.39 -5.68 15.89
CA ALA A 270 26.83 -5.88 15.94
C ALA A 270 27.17 -7.09 15.06
N PRO A 271 28.20 -7.02 14.20
CA PRO A 271 28.54 -8.13 13.34
C PRO A 271 28.71 -9.37 14.22
N VAL A 272 27.85 -10.37 13.99
CA VAL A 272 28.01 -11.69 14.59
C VAL A 272 29.40 -12.15 14.18
N GLU A 273 30.27 -12.37 15.17
CA GLU A 273 31.60 -12.91 14.96
C GLU A 273 31.45 -14.21 14.16
N THR A 274 31.83 -14.17 12.89
CA THR A 274 31.90 -15.36 12.06
C THR A 274 33.08 -16.17 12.57
N ASN A 275 32.78 -17.18 13.39
CA ASN A 275 33.73 -18.23 13.72
C ASN A 275 34.31 -18.77 12.41
N THR A 276 35.60 -18.53 12.19
CA THR A 276 36.39 -19.05 11.08
C THR A 276 36.64 -20.54 11.26
N ALA A 277 35.58 -21.34 11.15
CA ALA A 277 35.71 -22.78 11.01
C ALA A 277 36.00 -23.10 9.53
N SER A 278 37.22 -23.57 9.27
CA SER A 278 37.68 -24.05 7.96
C SER A 278 36.79 -25.21 7.47
N THR A 279 35.79 -24.92 6.65
CA THR A 279 35.09 -25.94 5.87
C THR A 279 35.95 -26.29 4.65
N LYS A 280 36.72 -27.37 4.76
CA LYS A 280 37.27 -28.09 3.60
C LYS A 280 36.10 -28.66 2.79
N THR A 281 35.58 -27.90 1.83
CA THR A 281 34.67 -28.43 0.80
C THR A 281 35.49 -29.24 -0.19
N GLY A 282 35.33 -30.57 -0.17
CA GLY A 282 35.90 -31.48 -1.16
C GLY A 282 35.28 -31.26 -2.54
N PHE A 283 35.93 -30.44 -3.36
CA PHE A 283 35.67 -30.31 -4.80
C PHE A 283 36.01 -31.64 -5.48
N ARG A 284 35.01 -32.38 -5.98
CA ARG A 284 35.24 -33.59 -6.77
C ARG A 284 35.56 -33.21 -8.22
N LYS A 285 36.56 -33.88 -8.80
CA LYS A 285 37.07 -33.68 -10.18
C LYS A 285 36.01 -33.81 -11.29
N SER A 286 34.79 -34.26 -10.99
CA SER A 286 33.65 -34.31 -11.91
C SER A 286 33.15 -32.92 -12.32
N ASP A 287 33.24 -31.93 -11.44
CA ASP A 287 32.60 -30.62 -11.64
C ASP A 287 33.39 -29.72 -12.61
N GLN A 288 34.70 -29.96 -12.74
CA GLN A 288 35.53 -29.29 -13.74
C GLN A 288 35.22 -29.73 -15.17
N ARG A 289 34.80 -30.98 -15.40
CA ARG A 289 34.41 -31.44 -16.74
C ARG A 289 33.10 -30.79 -17.21
N LEU A 290 32.15 -30.63 -16.30
CA LEU A 290 30.83 -30.05 -16.60
C LEU A 290 30.94 -28.54 -16.91
N LEU A 291 31.80 -27.81 -16.18
CA LEU A 291 32.14 -26.41 -16.50
C LEU A 291 32.87 -26.27 -17.85
N HIS A 292 33.73 -27.23 -18.20
CA HIS A 292 34.46 -27.19 -19.47
C HIS A 292 33.56 -27.51 -20.67
N GLU A 293 32.55 -28.39 -20.51
CA GLU A 293 31.54 -28.68 -21.53
C GLU A 293 30.57 -27.51 -21.75
N LEU A 294 30.16 -26.82 -20.70
CA LEU A 294 29.30 -25.63 -20.79
C LEU A 294 30.02 -24.46 -21.50
N ASN A 295 31.33 -24.32 -21.30
CA ASN A 295 32.13 -23.30 -22.00
C ASN A 295 32.38 -23.60 -23.49
N ARG A 296 32.26 -24.87 -23.95
CA ARG A 296 32.40 -25.23 -25.37
C ARG A 296 31.14 -24.94 -26.21
N LYS A 297 29.97 -24.69 -25.61
CA LYS A 297 28.72 -24.35 -26.30
C LYS A 297 28.47 -22.84 -26.43
N ARG A 298 29.51 -22.02 -26.58
CA ARG A 298 29.34 -20.62 -27.01
C ARG A 298 29.03 -20.57 -28.52
N LEU A 299 27.78 -20.24 -28.85
CA LEU A 299 27.34 -19.86 -30.19
C LEU A 299 28.25 -18.76 -30.78
N PRO A 300 28.47 -18.75 -32.11
CA PRO A 300 29.37 -17.79 -32.75
C PRO A 300 28.91 -16.35 -32.54
N LYS A 301 29.87 -15.44 -32.33
CA LYS A 301 29.67 -13.98 -32.26
C LYS A 301 28.82 -13.53 -33.46
N ARG A 302 27.57 -13.13 -33.21
CA ARG A 302 26.80 -12.33 -34.17
C ARG A 302 27.60 -11.06 -34.44
N ARG A 303 27.84 -10.79 -35.74
CA ARG A 303 28.41 -9.52 -36.22
C ARG A 303 27.57 -8.37 -35.67
N ARG A 304 28.23 -7.31 -35.20
CA ARG A 304 27.62 -5.99 -34.96
C ARG A 304 26.88 -5.59 -36.23
N SER A 305 25.56 -5.71 -36.22
CA SER A 305 24.66 -4.99 -37.11
C SER A 305 24.26 -3.71 -36.40
N ASP A 306 24.23 -2.63 -37.17
CA ASP A 306 24.20 -1.23 -36.74
C ASP A 306 23.05 -0.86 -35.79
N GLN A 307 23.32 0.16 -34.98
CA GLN A 307 22.35 0.85 -34.11
C GLN A 307 21.08 1.25 -34.89
N PRO A 308 19.88 1.06 -34.31
CA PRO A 308 18.76 1.93 -34.58
C PRO A 308 18.46 2.75 -33.33
N GLU A 309 19.42 3.59 -32.93
CA GLU A 309 19.19 4.64 -31.91
C GLU A 309 19.33 6.01 -32.57
N LEU A 310 18.55 6.24 -33.64
CA LEU A 310 18.33 7.57 -34.21
C LEU A 310 17.10 7.64 -35.15
N GLU A 311 16.04 6.85 -34.91
CA GLU A 311 14.80 6.90 -35.72
C GLU A 311 13.50 6.82 -34.89
N LEU A 312 13.57 6.92 -33.55
CA LEU A 312 12.38 7.01 -32.68
C LEU A 312 12.17 8.38 -32.01
N GLN A 313 12.97 9.38 -32.41
CA GLN A 313 12.78 10.80 -32.03
C GLN A 313 12.18 11.68 -33.15
N LYS A 314 11.58 11.08 -34.19
CA LYS A 314 10.92 11.81 -35.30
C LYS A 314 9.46 11.42 -35.58
N LEU A 315 8.77 10.78 -34.63
CA LEU A 315 7.31 10.62 -34.68
C LEU A 315 6.68 11.09 -33.37
N GLY A 316 6.55 12.41 -33.22
CA GLY A 316 5.92 13.02 -32.04
C GLY A 316 5.77 14.55 -32.07
N SER A 317 6.23 15.23 -33.13
CA SER A 317 6.18 16.69 -33.23
C SER A 317 5.64 17.15 -34.57
N SER A 318 4.34 16.93 -34.83
CA SER A 318 3.60 17.72 -35.82
C SER A 318 2.09 17.65 -35.56
N VAL A 319 1.62 18.44 -34.60
CA VAL A 319 0.27 19.00 -34.65
C VAL A 319 0.42 20.50 -34.47
N LYS A 320 0.49 21.22 -35.59
CA LYS A 320 0.35 22.68 -35.60
C LYS A 320 -1.08 23.01 -35.15
N ARG A 321 -1.22 23.73 -34.03
CA ARG A 321 -2.46 24.46 -33.70
C ARG A 321 -2.75 25.44 -34.84
N PRO A 322 -3.96 25.46 -35.43
CA PRO A 322 -4.36 26.59 -36.25
C PRO A 322 -4.48 27.84 -35.36
N ARG A 323 -3.76 28.90 -35.76
CA ARG A 323 -3.90 30.26 -35.24
C ARG A 323 -5.30 30.76 -35.59
N SER A 324 -6.10 31.13 -34.58
CA SER A 324 -7.30 31.93 -34.78
C SER A 324 -6.88 33.32 -35.27
N VAL A 325 -7.11 33.60 -36.54
CA VAL A 325 -6.93 34.94 -37.11
C VAL A 325 -8.10 35.80 -36.66
N LEU A 326 -7.75 36.87 -35.96
CA LEU A 326 -8.59 38.03 -35.70
C LEU A 326 -9.04 38.60 -37.06
N ALA A 327 -10.32 38.47 -37.40
CA ALA A 327 -10.91 39.24 -38.50
C ALA A 327 -11.60 40.46 -37.89
N ALA A 328 -10.94 41.61 -38.05
CA ALA A 328 -11.55 42.91 -37.84
C ALA A 328 -11.73 43.61 -39.20
N ARG A 329 -12.93 44.20 -39.35
CA ARG A 329 -13.38 45.25 -40.29
C ARG A 329 -14.02 44.83 -41.62
N LEU A 330 -15.30 45.19 -41.76
CA LEU A 330 -15.87 46.17 -42.71
C LEU A 330 -17.33 46.45 -42.22
N ARG A 331 -17.63 47.64 -41.67
CA ARG A 331 -18.25 48.79 -42.37
C ARG A 331 -19.43 48.41 -43.28
N LEU A 332 -20.65 48.58 -42.77
CA LEU A 332 -21.62 49.59 -43.18
C LEU A 332 -22.65 49.78 -42.07
#